data_AF-A0A256XFJ6-F1
#
_entry.id   AF-A0A256XFJ6-F1
#
_cell.length_a   1.000
_cell.length_b   1.000
_cell.length_c   1.000
_cell.angle_alpha   90.00
_cell.angle_beta   90.00
_cell.angle_gamma   90.00
#
_symmetry.space_group_name_H-M   'P 1'
#
loop_
_entity.id
_entity.type
_entity.pdbx_description
1 polymer ?
#
loop_
_entity_poly.entity_id
_entity_poly.type
_entity_poly.pdbx_seq_one_letter_code
_entity_poly.pdbx_strand_id
1 'polypeptide(L)'
;MFEISALNIIVSDDGLVIAGVSIGLALLSFLVRMAVLDRAHMEEMKKQLKEKQKDVKEATKKGQTKKAAKAQEEMMQLTLENMKHTMKPLMYTFIPFILIFGWLKGEYESIGTVATLFGFELSWFWWYLITAMLVSLTLNKIFKLS
;
A
#
# COMPACT_ATOMS: atom_id res chain seq x y z
N MET A 1 -5.36 22.17 -18.85
CA MET A 1 -6.64 21.76 -18.24
C MET A 1 -7.24 20.60 -19.04
N PHE A 2 -7.64 19.51 -18.37
CA PHE A 2 -8.31 18.36 -18.97
C PHE A 2 -9.78 18.33 -18.52
N GLU A 3 -10.72 18.28 -19.47
CA GLU A 3 -12.15 18.33 -19.17
C GLU A 3 -12.92 17.23 -19.92
N ILE A 4 -13.79 16.52 -19.19
CA ILE A 4 -14.81 15.64 -19.77
C ILE A 4 -16.18 16.15 -19.30
N SER A 5 -16.79 17.00 -20.12
CA SER A 5 -18.05 17.68 -19.80
C SER A 5 -19.24 16.72 -19.62
N ALA A 6 -19.21 15.53 -20.24
CA ALA A 6 -20.25 14.51 -20.07
C ALA A 6 -20.31 13.92 -18.64
N LEU A 7 -19.24 14.04 -17.85
CA LEU A 7 -19.12 13.45 -16.51
C LEU A 7 -18.81 14.50 -15.42
N ASN A 8 -18.84 15.80 -15.76
CA ASN A 8 -18.39 16.89 -14.87
C ASN A 8 -17.00 16.60 -14.26
N ILE A 9 -16.08 16.13 -15.09
CA ILE A 9 -14.69 15.89 -14.71
C ILE A 9 -13.84 17.05 -15.23
N ILE A 10 -13.22 17.79 -14.32
CA ILE A 10 -12.31 18.91 -14.64
C ILE A 10 -11.03 18.66 -13.87
N VAL A 11 -9.88 18.71 -14.54
CA VAL A 11 -8.57 18.58 -13.91
C VAL A 11 -7.72 19.78 -14.34
N SER A 12 -7.23 20.54 -13.37
CA SER A 12 -6.33 21.67 -13.62
C SER A 12 -4.95 21.19 -14.10
N ASP A 13 -4.12 22.11 -14.56
CA ASP A 13 -2.74 21.78 -14.93
C ASP A 13 -1.94 21.28 -13.71
N ASP A 14 -2.20 21.85 -12.53
CA ASP A 14 -1.68 21.36 -11.25
C ASP A 14 -2.14 19.93 -10.93
N GLY A 15 -3.41 19.64 -11.19
CA GLY A 15 -3.97 18.29 -11.06
C GLY A 15 -3.24 17.28 -11.95
N LEU A 16 -2.85 17.66 -13.17
CA LEU A 16 -2.06 16.80 -14.07
C LEU A 16 -0.65 16.57 -13.54
N VAL A 17 0.00 17.61 -12.99
CA VAL A 17 1.32 17.50 -12.37
C VAL A 17 1.27 16.55 -11.16
N ILE A 18 0.29 16.72 -10.27
CA ILE A 18 0.08 15.85 -9.11
C ILE A 18 -0.12 14.39 -9.57
N ALA A 19 -0.92 14.16 -10.60
CA ALA A 19 -1.12 12.81 -11.15
C ALA A 19 0.17 12.20 -11.67
N GLY A 20 1.01 12.98 -12.37
CA GLY A 20 2.33 12.56 -12.83
C GLY A 20 3.26 12.17 -11.68
N VAL A 21 3.29 12.99 -10.62
CA VAL A 21 4.06 12.71 -9.39
C VAL A 21 3.56 11.45 -8.69
N SER A 22 2.24 11.26 -8.58
CA SER A 22 1.64 10.04 -8.04
C SER A 22 2.07 8.79 -8.79
N ILE A 23 2.10 8.85 -10.13
CA ILE A 23 2.56 7.74 -10.97
C ILE A 23 4.03 7.43 -10.70
N GLY A 24 4.89 8.46 -10.68
CA GLY A 24 6.31 8.30 -10.40
C GLY A 24 6.58 7.68 -9.02
N LEU A 25 5.87 8.15 -7.98
CA LEU A 25 5.98 7.63 -6.62
C LEU A 25 5.46 6.20 -6.50
N ALA A 26 4.36 5.86 -7.19
CA ALA A 26 3.84 4.50 -7.23
C ALA A 26 4.82 3.54 -7.92
N LEU A 27 5.45 3.96 -9.03
CA LEU A 27 6.48 3.18 -9.71
C LEU A 27 7.72 2.99 -8.84
N LEU A 28 8.21 4.05 -8.19
CA LEU A 28 9.33 3.96 -7.25
C LEU A 28 9.00 2.97 -6.12
N SER A 29 7.82 3.11 -5.52
CA SER A 29 7.36 2.22 -4.44
C SER A 29 7.26 0.77 -4.91
N PHE A 30 6.81 0.56 -6.14
CA PHE A 30 6.75 -0.75 -6.77
C PHE A 30 8.16 -1.34 -6.99
N LEU A 31 9.11 -0.56 -7.49
CA LEU A 31 10.49 -1.02 -7.71
C LEU A 31 11.18 -1.39 -6.39
N VAL A 32 11.04 -0.55 -5.37
CA VAL A 32 11.55 -0.84 -4.02
C VAL A 32 10.92 -2.12 -3.48
N ARG A 33 9.59 -2.25 -3.62
CA ARG A 33 8.87 -3.46 -3.21
C ARG A 33 9.43 -4.70 -3.92
N MET A 34 9.64 -4.64 -5.24
CA MET A 34 10.16 -5.75 -6.03
C MET A 34 11.60 -6.11 -5.67
N ALA A 35 12.44 -5.13 -5.35
CA ALA A 35 13.83 -5.35 -4.96
C ALA A 35 14.00 -5.88 -3.53
N VAL A 36 13.12 -5.46 -2.61
CA VAL A 36 13.26 -5.74 -1.17
C VAL A 36 12.43 -6.94 -0.70
N LEU A 37 11.30 -7.26 -1.35
CA LEU A 37 10.50 -8.43 -0.99
C LEU A 37 11.04 -9.72 -1.60
N ASP A 38 11.53 -10.60 -0.73
CA ASP A 38 11.75 -11.99 -1.05
C ASP A 38 10.41 -12.75 -1.09
N ARG A 39 9.93 -13.03 -2.29
CA ARG A 39 8.65 -13.74 -2.50
C ARG A 39 8.71 -15.20 -2.05
N ALA A 40 9.86 -15.87 -2.16
CA ALA A 40 10.00 -17.27 -1.77
C ALA A 40 9.89 -17.41 -0.25
N HIS A 41 10.59 -16.54 0.47
CA HIS A 41 10.54 -16.49 1.93
C HIS A 41 9.14 -16.15 2.46
N MET A 42 8.43 -15.23 1.80
CA MET A 42 7.04 -14.88 2.16
C MET A 42 6.06 -16.06 1.99
N GLU A 43 6.21 -16.84 0.92
CA GLU A 43 5.38 -18.03 0.71
C GLU A 43 5.69 -19.14 1.71
N GLU A 44 6.96 -19.29 2.10
CA GLU A 44 7.36 -20.22 3.16
C GLU A 44 6.77 -19.83 4.52
N MET A 45 6.88 -18.56 4.93
CA MET A 45 6.27 -18.07 6.18
C MET A 45 4.75 -18.25 6.17
N LYS A 46 4.06 -18.01 5.05
CA LYS A 46 2.61 -18.26 4.95
C LYS A 46 2.27 -19.73 5.18
N LYS A 47 3.08 -20.67 4.68
CA LYS A 47 2.89 -22.10 4.92
C LYS A 47 3.09 -22.44 6.39
N GLN A 48 4.18 -21.97 6.99
CA GLN A 48 4.47 -22.19 8.41
C GLN A 48 3.38 -21.62 9.33
N LEU A 49 2.86 -20.42 9.04
CA LEU A 49 1.73 -19.83 9.77
C LEU A 49 0.46 -20.70 9.68
N LYS A 50 0.15 -21.25 8.49
CA LYS A 50 -1.00 -22.14 8.31
C LYS A 50 -0.83 -23.45 9.07
N GLU A 51 0.37 -24.02 9.10
CA GLU A 51 0.68 -25.22 9.87
C GLU A 51 0.53 -24.96 11.37
N LYS A 52 1.14 -23.89 11.90
CA LYS A 52 0.99 -23.52 13.32
C LYS A 52 -0.45 -23.20 13.71
N GLN A 53 -1.25 -22.61 12.82
CA GLN A 53 -2.68 -22.43 13.06
C GLN A 53 -3.44 -23.77 13.19
N LYS A 54 -3.05 -24.80 12.44
CA LYS A 54 -3.63 -26.15 12.60
C LYS A 54 -3.19 -26.76 13.93
N ASP A 55 -1.93 -26.64 14.30
CA ASP A 55 -1.39 -27.15 15.57
C ASP A 55 -2.11 -26.53 16.78
N VAL A 56 -2.34 -25.20 16.76
CA VAL A 56 -3.11 -24.51 17.80
C VAL A 56 -4.54 -25.07 17.88
N LYS A 57 -5.23 -25.22 16.74
CA LYS A 57 -6.59 -25.78 16.69
C LYS A 57 -6.64 -27.21 17.22
N GLU A 58 -5.68 -28.05 16.86
CA GLU A 58 -5.61 -29.43 17.34
C GLU A 58 -5.27 -29.53 18.82
N ALA A 59 -4.28 -28.78 19.30
CA ALA A 59 -3.88 -28.77 20.71
C ALA A 59 -5.01 -28.25 21.61
N THR A 60 -5.76 -27.25 21.13
CA THR A 60 -6.95 -26.72 21.83
C THR A 60 -8.06 -27.77 21.90
N LYS A 61 -8.37 -28.44 20.78
CA LYS A 61 -9.36 -29.54 20.76
C LYS A 61 -9.00 -30.70 21.69
N LYS A 62 -7.71 -30.99 21.82
CA LYS A 62 -7.18 -32.06 22.70
C LYS A 62 -7.02 -31.62 24.17
N GLY A 63 -7.41 -30.39 24.53
CA GLY A 63 -7.27 -29.86 25.91
C GLY A 63 -5.83 -29.64 26.37
N GLN A 64 -4.86 -29.59 25.45
CA GLN A 64 -3.43 -29.51 25.77
C GLN A 64 -2.99 -28.04 25.90
N THR A 65 -3.45 -27.35 26.95
CA THR A 65 -3.29 -25.90 27.15
C THR A 65 -1.86 -25.40 27.01
N LYS A 66 -0.86 -26.12 27.53
CA LYS A 66 0.56 -25.75 27.41
C LYS A 66 1.08 -25.81 25.97
N LYS A 67 0.65 -26.81 25.19
CA LYS A 67 1.06 -26.95 23.78
C LYS A 67 0.33 -25.96 22.88
N ALA A 68 -0.94 -25.68 23.17
CA ALA A 68 -1.69 -24.62 22.49
C ALA A 68 -1.05 -23.26 22.71
N ALA A 69 -0.67 -22.93 23.96
CA ALA A 69 0.02 -21.68 24.29
C ALA A 69 1.36 -21.55 23.55
N LYS A 70 2.19 -22.61 23.55
CA LYS A 70 3.47 -22.61 22.84
C LYS A 70 3.30 -22.45 21.32
N ALA A 71 2.37 -23.16 20.71
CA ALA A 71 2.11 -23.04 19.28
C ALA A 71 1.57 -21.65 18.90
N GLN A 72 0.82 -21.01 19.78
CA GLN A 72 0.35 -19.64 19.61
C GLN A 72 1.48 -18.61 19.73
N GLU A 73 2.41 -18.81 20.67
CA GLU A 73 3.62 -17.99 20.79
C GLU A 73 4.49 -18.08 19.53
N GLU A 74 4.73 -19.30 19.02
CA GLU A 74 5.46 -19.53 17.77
C GLU A 74 4.77 -18.87 16.58
N MET A 75 3.43 -18.95 16.50
CA MET A 75 2.64 -18.27 15.48
C MET A 75 2.78 -16.74 15.57
N MET A 76 2.83 -16.18 16.79
CA MET A 76 3.04 -14.75 16.98
C MET A 76 4.45 -14.33 16.55
N GLN A 77 5.47 -15.12 16.89
CA GLN A 77 6.86 -14.84 16.47
C GLN A 77 6.98 -14.84 14.94
N LEU A 78 6.42 -15.85 14.26
CA LEU A 78 6.36 -15.92 12.80
C LEU A 78 5.60 -14.73 12.19
N THR A 79 4.52 -14.30 12.84
CA THR A 79 3.76 -13.13 12.39
C THR A 79 4.59 -11.85 12.51
N LEU A 80 5.32 -11.68 13.61
CA LEU A 80 6.21 -10.53 13.82
C LEU A 80 7.38 -10.52 12.83
N GLU A 81 7.95 -11.69 12.55
CA GLU A 81 8.96 -11.84 11.51
C GLU A 81 8.39 -11.44 10.14
N ASN A 82 7.23 -11.96 9.76
CA ASN A 82 6.53 -11.58 8.54
C ASN A 82 6.22 -10.07 8.46
N MET A 83 5.84 -9.46 9.59
CA MET A 83 5.67 -8.01 9.66
C MET A 83 6.98 -7.26 9.40
N LYS A 84 8.09 -7.67 10.00
CA LYS A 84 9.41 -7.05 9.73
C LYS A 84 9.78 -7.14 8.26
N HIS A 85 9.55 -8.27 7.60
CA HIS A 85 9.81 -8.44 6.17
C HIS A 85 8.94 -7.52 5.30
N THR A 86 7.66 -7.36 5.64
CA THR A 86 6.73 -6.47 4.93
C THR A 86 6.95 -4.98 5.23
N MET A 87 7.50 -4.65 6.40
CA MET A 87 7.85 -3.28 6.80
C MET A 87 9.15 -2.78 6.17
N LYS A 88 10.08 -3.67 5.81
CA LYS A 88 11.35 -3.27 5.16
C LYS A 88 11.12 -2.38 3.93
N PRO A 89 10.32 -2.77 2.93
CA PRO A 89 10.00 -1.90 1.79
C PRO A 89 9.42 -0.55 2.20
N LEU A 90 8.52 -0.54 3.20
CA LEU A 90 7.87 0.68 3.67
C LEU A 90 8.89 1.69 4.21
N MET A 91 9.87 1.24 5.00
CA MET A 91 10.93 2.11 5.52
C MET A 91 11.76 2.76 4.40
N TYR A 92 12.09 2.00 3.34
CA TYR A 92 12.80 2.54 2.19
C TYR A 92 11.94 3.54 1.39
N THR A 93 10.63 3.29 1.25
CA THR A 93 9.72 4.21 0.56
C THR A 93 9.30 5.40 1.39
N PHE A 94 9.45 5.35 2.72
CA PHE A 94 8.97 6.39 3.62
C PHE A 94 9.69 7.73 3.44
N ILE A 95 11.02 7.69 3.27
CA ILE A 95 11.84 8.88 3.05
C ILE A 95 11.42 9.62 1.77
N PRO A 96 11.39 8.98 0.57
CA PRO A 96 10.96 9.67 -0.64
C PRO A 96 9.49 10.10 -0.55
N PHE A 97 8.65 9.32 0.12
CA PHE A 97 7.24 9.69 0.35
C PHE A 97 7.13 11.01 1.12
N ILE A 98 7.81 11.15 2.26
CA ILE A 98 7.78 12.40 3.06
C ILE A 98 8.29 13.59 2.26
N LEU A 99 9.40 13.44 1.52
CA LEU A 99 9.98 14.54 0.75
C LEU A 99 9.00 15.06 -0.30
N ILE A 100 8.39 14.13 -1.05
CA ILE A 100 7.40 14.48 -2.08
C ILE A 100 6.13 15.04 -1.44
N PHE A 101 5.65 14.46 -0.33
CA PHE A 101 4.45 14.94 0.35
C PHE A 101 4.65 16.34 0.96
N GLY A 102 5.83 16.60 1.51
CA GLY A 102 6.19 17.91 2.07
C GLY A 102 6.22 18.98 0.98
N TRP A 103 6.79 18.66 -0.18
CA TRP A 103 6.78 19.56 -1.34
C TRP A 103 5.37 19.77 -1.91
N LEU A 104 4.60 18.70 -2.11
CA LEU A 104 3.21 18.78 -2.59
C LEU A 104 2.34 19.63 -1.66
N LYS A 105 2.50 19.45 -0.35
CA LYS A 105 1.81 20.29 0.62
C LYS A 105 2.22 21.75 0.49
N GLY A 106 3.53 22.05 0.47
CA GLY A 106 4.02 23.42 0.38
C GLY A 106 3.57 24.17 -0.88
N GLU A 107 3.52 23.50 -2.02
CA GLU A 107 3.17 24.12 -3.31
C GLU A 107 1.65 24.21 -3.52
N TYR A 108 0.90 23.16 -3.16
CA TYR A 108 -0.50 23.02 -3.56
C TYR A 108 -1.52 23.22 -2.43
N GLU A 109 -1.11 23.39 -1.17
CA GLU A 109 -2.03 23.63 -0.04
C GLU A 109 -2.82 24.94 -0.21
N SER A 110 -2.22 25.99 -0.77
CA SER A 110 -2.89 27.28 -1.00
C SER A 110 -3.68 27.38 -2.31
N ILE A 111 -3.53 26.42 -3.23
CA ILE A 111 -4.18 26.44 -4.55
C ILE A 111 -5.67 26.05 -4.47
N GLY A 112 -6.07 25.31 -3.43
CA GLY A 112 -7.45 24.89 -3.23
C GLY A 112 -7.82 23.70 -4.12
N THR A 113 -8.75 23.91 -5.06
CA THR A 113 -9.32 22.85 -5.90
C THR A 113 -8.44 22.58 -7.13
N VAL A 114 -7.90 21.36 -7.24
CA VAL A 114 -7.05 20.94 -8.37
C VAL A 114 -7.76 19.99 -9.33
N ALA A 115 -8.84 19.36 -8.89
CA ALA A 115 -9.67 18.51 -9.71
C ALA A 115 -11.11 18.54 -9.22
N THR A 116 -12.06 18.41 -10.13
CA THR A 116 -13.48 18.25 -9.84
C THR A 116 -13.93 16.94 -10.48
N LEU A 117 -14.51 16.04 -9.70
CA LEU A 117 -15.06 14.77 -10.18
C LEU A 117 -16.54 14.70 -9.86
N PHE A 118 -17.41 14.54 -10.87
CA PHE A 118 -18.85 14.45 -10.66
C PHE A 118 -19.44 15.63 -9.88
N GLY A 119 -18.84 16.82 -10.01
CA GLY A 119 -19.21 18.01 -9.23
C GLY A 119 -18.61 18.11 -7.81
N PHE A 120 -17.81 17.13 -7.38
CA PHE A 120 -17.06 17.20 -6.13
C PHE A 120 -15.70 17.87 -6.36
N GLU A 121 -15.48 18.99 -5.69
CA GLU A 121 -14.18 19.67 -5.67
C GLU A 121 -13.18 18.92 -4.80
N LEU A 122 -12.02 18.62 -5.37
CA LEU A 122 -10.95 17.85 -4.74
C LEU A 122 -9.72 18.73 -4.57
N SER A 123 -9.23 18.77 -3.35
CA SER A 123 -7.92 19.32 -3.04
C SER A 123 -6.80 18.41 -3.53
N TRP A 124 -5.57 18.94 -3.55
CA TRP A 124 -4.37 18.20 -3.96
C TRP A 124 -4.23 16.84 -3.29
N PHE A 125 -4.58 16.75 -2.00
CA PHE A 125 -4.48 15.52 -1.23
C PHE A 125 -5.45 14.44 -1.71
N TRP A 126 -6.72 14.79 -1.88
CA TRP A 126 -7.74 13.83 -2.33
C TRP A 126 -7.52 13.40 -3.77
N TRP A 127 -7.11 14.33 -4.62
CA TRP A 127 -6.74 14.04 -6.00
C TRP A 127 -5.51 13.12 -6.07
N TYR A 128 -4.46 13.38 -5.29
CA TYR A 128 -3.32 12.48 -5.14
C TYR A 128 -3.75 11.08 -4.71
N LEU A 129 -4.63 10.96 -3.70
CA LEU A 129 -5.06 9.66 -3.19
C LEU A 129 -5.80 8.84 -4.25
N ILE A 130 -6.75 9.45 -4.97
CA ILE A 130 -7.52 8.79 -6.03
C ILE A 130 -6.59 8.37 -7.17
N THR A 131 -5.71 9.25 -7.63
CA THR A 131 -4.75 8.94 -8.70
C THR A 131 -3.81 7.80 -8.30
N ALA A 132 -3.26 7.83 -7.07
CA ALA A 132 -2.43 6.75 -6.55
C ALA A 132 -3.18 5.41 -6.46
N MET A 133 -4.46 5.43 -6.04
CA MET A 133 -5.29 4.23 -6.01
C MET A 133 -5.52 3.67 -7.41
N LEU A 134 -5.87 4.50 -8.40
CA LEU A 134 -6.07 4.07 -9.79
C LEU A 134 -4.80 3.47 -10.40
N VAL A 135 -3.65 4.10 -10.14
CA VAL A 135 -2.34 3.59 -10.57
C VAL A 135 -2.04 2.26 -9.90
N SER A 136 -2.31 2.11 -8.59
CA SER A 136 -2.09 0.85 -7.88
C SER A 136 -2.91 -0.31 -8.45
N LEU A 137 -4.18 -0.06 -8.80
CA LEU A 137 -5.05 -1.06 -9.44
C LEU A 137 -4.49 -1.50 -10.79
N THR A 138 -3.98 -0.53 -11.56
CA THR A 138 -3.40 -0.76 -12.88
C THR A 138 -2.11 -1.57 -12.78
N LEU A 139 -1.20 -1.19 -11.88
CA LEU A 139 0.04 -1.92 -11.62
C LEU A 139 -0.25 -3.35 -11.14
N ASN A 140 -1.20 -3.53 -10.22
CA ASN A 140 -1.55 -4.87 -9.72
C ASN A 140 -2.07 -5.78 -10.82
N LYS A 141 -2.88 -5.25 -11.75
CA LYS A 141 -3.41 -6.00 -12.89
C LYS A 141 -2.33 -6.38 -13.90
N ILE A 142 -1.41 -5.46 -14.20
CA ILE A 142 -0.29 -5.69 -15.13
C ILE A 142 0.69 -6.72 -14.56
N PHE A 143 1.06 -6.58 -13.29
CA PHE A 143 2.11 -7.39 -12.67
C PHE A 143 1.62 -8.64 -11.94
N LYS A 144 0.31 -8.95 -12.00
CA LYS A 144 -0.34 -10.08 -11.30
C LYS A 144 0.17 -10.24 -9.86
N LEU A 145 0.22 -9.13 -9.13
CA LEU A 145 0.71 -9.09 -7.75
C LEU A 145 -0.34 -9.51 -6.71
N SER A 146 -1.50 -9.99 -7.16
CA SER A 146 -2.57 -10.56 -6.34
C SER A 146 -2.36 -12.04 -6.10
#